data_AF-A0A1G1P8U3-F1
#
_entry.id   AF-A0A1G1P8U3-F1
#
_cell.length_a   1.000
_cell.length_b   1.000
_cell.length_c   1.000
_cell.angle_alpha   90.00
_cell.angle_beta   90.00
_cell.angle_gamma   90.00
#
_symmetry.space_group_name_H-M   'P 1'
#
loop_
_entity.id
_entity.type
_entity.pdbx_description
1 polymer ?
#
loop_
_entity_poly.entity_id
_entity_poly.type
_entity_poly.pdbx_seq_one_letter_code
_entity_poly.pdbx_strand_id
1 'polypeptide(L)'
;MTLVIIVFIISIILWLGYRGLSKNPTYILSRLEKQITISRSNIFNKLRNRKNDFEKKLEDFIKKDRVVEIIYGNKEEILEHIKGCENELQTEDDYIRLNEKFRHDISKRVQIAMDFYNWIVCSEYLDANFNAWWYSGDDPKASEELNLRAQEFRIRRQEIKKRFQELLKE
;
A
#
# COMPACT_ATOMS: atom_id res chain seq x y z
N MET A 1 -14.94 -11.82 -0.15
CA MET A 1 -15.15 -10.71 0.79
C MET A 1 -14.60 -9.37 0.30
N THR A 2 -13.44 -9.34 -0.38
CA THR A 2 -12.78 -8.13 -0.93
C THR A 2 -13.59 -7.40 -2.01
N LEU A 3 -14.30 -8.12 -2.88
CA LEU A 3 -15.16 -7.51 -3.91
C LEU A 3 -16.31 -6.68 -3.32
N VAL A 4 -16.84 -7.13 -2.17
CA VAL A 4 -17.94 -6.45 -1.46
C VAL A 4 -17.50 -5.08 -0.96
N ILE A 5 -16.25 -4.96 -0.50
CA ILE A 5 -15.70 -3.70 0.03
C ILE A 5 -15.50 -2.67 -1.09
N ILE A 6 -15.00 -3.09 -2.25
CA ILE A 6 -14.79 -2.21 -3.43
C ILE A 6 -16.13 -1.70 -3.97
N VAL A 7 -17.13 -2.58 -4.10
CA VAL A 7 -18.49 -2.19 -4.51
C VAL A 7 -19.12 -1.25 -3.46
N PHE A 8 -18.87 -1.47 -2.17
CA PHE A 8 -19.33 -0.59 -1.10
C PHE A 8 -18.69 0.81 -1.18
N ILE A 9 -17.42 0.92 -1.55
CA ILE A 9 -16.71 2.19 -1.71
C ILE A 9 -17.21 2.98 -2.93
N ILE A 10 -17.37 2.31 -4.08
CA ILE A 10 -17.95 2.95 -5.27
C ILE A 10 -19.38 3.41 -4.98
N SER A 11 -20.15 2.61 -4.24
CA SER A 11 -21.50 2.95 -3.80
C SER A 11 -21.51 4.15 -2.84
N ILE A 12 -20.54 4.26 -1.93
CA ILE A 12 -20.40 5.42 -1.04
C ILE A 12 -20.03 6.68 -1.83
N ILE A 13 -19.11 6.59 -2.79
CA ILE A 13 -18.69 7.73 -3.62
C ILE A 13 -19.87 8.22 -4.48
N LEU A 14 -20.62 7.30 -5.10
CA LEU A 14 -21.82 7.61 -5.88
C LEU A 14 -22.96 8.13 -4.99
N TRP A 15 -23.17 7.55 -3.81
CA TRP A 15 -24.20 7.97 -2.85
C TRP A 15 -23.91 9.35 -2.22
N LEU A 16 -22.63 9.67 -1.98
CA LEU A 16 -22.18 10.99 -1.55
C LEU A 16 -22.35 12.05 -2.65
N GLY A 17 -22.15 11.66 -3.92
CA GLY A 17 -22.49 12.49 -5.08
C GLY A 17 -23.99 12.77 -5.21
N TYR A 18 -24.83 11.78 -4.92
CA TYR A 18 -26.29 11.85 -5.08
C TYR A 18 -27.02 12.70 -4.01
N ARG A 19 -26.49 12.81 -2.78
CA ARG A 19 -27.15 13.54 -1.67
C ARG A 19 -26.72 15.00 -1.47
N GLY A 20 -25.86 15.57 -2.32
CA GLY A 20 -25.37 16.95 -2.14
C GLY A 20 -24.51 17.17 -0.88
N LEU A 21 -24.18 16.10 -0.14
CA LEU A 21 -23.24 16.08 0.99
C LEU A 21 -21.76 16.09 0.53
N SER A 22 -21.52 16.05 -0.79
CA SER A 22 -20.20 16.13 -1.44
C SER A 22 -19.48 17.49 -1.27
N LYS A 23 -20.06 18.45 -0.54
CA LYS A 23 -19.54 19.82 -0.42
C LYS A 23 -18.91 20.19 0.92
N ASN A 24 -18.82 19.28 1.91
CA ASN A 24 -18.15 19.59 3.18
C ASN A 24 -16.80 18.82 3.30
N PRO A 25 -15.67 19.46 2.94
CA PRO A 25 -14.33 18.87 3.01
C PRO A 25 -13.99 18.29 4.38
N THR A 26 -14.48 18.91 5.48
CA THR A 26 -14.22 18.46 6.84
C THR A 26 -14.87 17.12 7.14
N TYR A 27 -16.09 16.90 6.64
CA TYR A 27 -16.79 15.61 6.79
C TYR A 27 -16.08 14.50 6.02
N ILE A 28 -15.68 14.79 4.77
CA ILE A 28 -14.96 13.86 3.90
C ILE A 28 -13.62 13.49 4.55
N LEU A 29 -12.87 14.48 5.02
CA LEU A 29 -11.59 14.28 5.71
C LEU A 29 -11.75 13.39 6.94
N SER A 30 -12.72 13.68 7.80
CA SER A 30 -12.98 12.88 9.01
C SER A 30 -13.29 11.42 8.68
N ARG A 31 -14.09 11.17 7.62
CA ARG A 31 -14.40 9.81 7.16
C ARG A 31 -13.16 9.09 6.62
N LEU A 32 -12.35 9.76 5.81
CA LEU A 32 -11.11 9.22 5.27
C LEU A 32 -10.11 8.91 6.38
N GLU A 33 -9.85 9.84 7.30
CA GLU A 33 -8.92 9.65 8.42
C GLU A 33 -9.35 8.48 9.32
N LYS A 34 -10.65 8.30 9.54
CA LYS A 34 -11.15 7.13 10.26
C LYS A 34 -10.82 5.82 9.55
N GLN A 35 -11.06 5.74 8.23
CA GLN A 35 -10.74 4.54 7.45
C GLN A 35 -9.24 4.29 7.39
N ILE A 36 -8.45 5.34 7.16
CA ILE A 36 -6.99 5.30 7.17
C ILE A 36 -6.50 4.74 8.51
N THR A 37 -7.00 5.24 9.64
CA THR A 37 -6.57 4.79 10.96
C THR A 37 -6.80 3.28 11.15
N ILE A 38 -7.95 2.77 10.70
CA ILE A 38 -8.31 1.34 10.80
C ILE A 38 -7.38 0.49 9.90
N SER A 39 -7.21 0.87 8.64
CA SER A 39 -6.46 0.07 7.66
C SER A 39 -4.93 0.20 7.81
N ARG A 40 -4.44 1.37 8.22
CA ARG A 40 -3.01 1.69 8.34
C ARG A 40 -2.31 0.73 9.30
N SER A 41 -2.86 0.55 10.51
CA SER A 41 -2.26 -0.32 11.52
C SER A 41 -2.03 -1.75 10.98
N ASN A 42 -3.04 -2.33 10.32
CA ASN A 42 -2.95 -3.68 9.79
C ASN A 42 -1.91 -3.82 8.67
N ILE A 43 -1.88 -2.89 7.72
CA ILE A 43 -0.97 -2.97 6.56
C ILE A 43 0.48 -2.73 6.99
N PHE A 44 0.73 -1.70 7.80
CA PHE A 44 2.09 -1.36 8.19
C PHE A 44 2.65 -2.35 9.21
N ASN A 45 1.82 -2.97 10.06
CA ASN A 45 2.27 -4.09 10.89
C ASN A 45 2.64 -5.31 10.04
N LYS A 46 1.87 -5.64 8.99
CA LYS A 46 2.25 -6.70 8.04
C LYS A 46 3.57 -6.39 7.33
N LEU A 47 3.78 -5.15 6.89
CA LEU A 47 5.03 -4.72 6.24
C LEU A 47 6.22 -4.80 7.20
N ARG A 48 6.08 -4.34 8.44
CA ARG A 48 7.13 -4.46 9.48
C ARG A 48 7.46 -5.92 9.75
N ASN A 49 6.45 -6.78 9.93
CA ASN A 49 6.68 -8.21 10.16
C ASN A 49 7.40 -8.86 8.97
N ARG A 50 6.97 -8.56 7.73
CA ARG A 50 7.61 -9.05 6.51
C ARG A 50 9.07 -8.60 6.42
N LYS A 51 9.35 -7.32 6.73
CA LYS A 51 10.73 -6.80 6.78
C LYS A 51 11.57 -7.59 7.79
N ASN A 52 11.08 -7.75 9.02
CA ASN A 52 11.77 -8.48 10.08
C ASN A 52 12.03 -9.95 9.69
N ASP A 53 11.07 -10.59 9.00
CA ASP A 53 11.25 -11.96 8.49
C ASP A 53 12.38 -12.04 7.46
N PHE A 54 12.50 -11.06 6.55
CA PHE A 54 13.59 -11.00 5.59
C PHE A 54 14.93 -10.65 6.23
N GLU A 55 14.97 -9.76 7.22
CA GLU A 55 16.18 -9.46 8.00
C GLU A 55 16.69 -10.71 8.74
N LYS A 56 15.78 -11.47 9.35
CA LYS A 56 16.12 -12.75 9.98
C LYS A 56 16.66 -13.77 8.99
N LYS A 57 16.06 -13.87 7.80
CA LYS A 57 16.57 -14.73 6.71
C LYS A 57 17.97 -14.30 6.25
N LEU A 58 18.22 -12.99 6.17
CA LEU A 58 19.54 -12.45 5.83
C LEU A 58 20.58 -12.79 6.92
N GLU A 59 20.23 -12.68 8.20
CA GLU A 59 21.09 -13.11 9.29
C GLU A 59 21.41 -14.60 9.23
N ASP A 60 20.39 -15.44 8.98
CA ASP A 60 20.55 -16.89 8.84
C ASP A 60 21.43 -17.23 7.62
N PHE A 61 21.30 -16.47 6.53
CA PHE A 61 22.15 -16.57 5.34
C PHE A 61 23.61 -16.25 5.66
N ILE A 62 23.88 -15.18 6.41
CA ILE A 62 25.24 -14.80 6.82
C ILE A 62 25.84 -15.86 7.77
N LYS A 63 25.02 -16.54 8.58
CA LYS A 63 25.44 -17.56 9.56
C LYS A 63 25.62 -18.96 8.96
N LYS A 64 25.08 -19.28 7.78
CA LYS A 64 25.12 -20.64 7.19
C LYS A 64 25.58 -20.65 5.72
N ASP A 65 26.66 -21.39 5.47
CA ASP A 65 27.20 -21.61 4.13
C ASP A 65 26.29 -22.53 3.28
N ARG A 66 25.85 -22.02 2.12
CA ARG A 66 25.26 -22.72 0.94
C ARG A 66 23.84 -23.29 1.01
N VAL A 67 23.33 -23.78 2.15
CA VAL A 67 21.97 -24.38 2.19
C VAL A 67 20.85 -23.31 2.12
N VAL A 68 21.15 -22.07 2.54
CA VAL A 68 20.18 -20.97 2.59
C VAL A 68 19.88 -20.39 1.20
N GLU A 69 20.87 -20.36 0.29
CA GLU A 69 20.69 -19.89 -1.11
C GLU A 69 19.62 -20.69 -1.87
N ILE A 70 19.56 -22.00 -1.62
CA ILE A 70 18.63 -22.90 -2.32
C ILE A 70 17.19 -22.73 -1.81
N ILE A 71 17.01 -22.37 -0.53
CA ILE A 71 15.68 -22.32 0.11
C ILE A 71 15.05 -20.93 0.04
N TYR A 72 15.86 -19.86 0.07
CA TYR A 72 15.35 -18.49 0.28
C TYR A 72 15.69 -17.49 -0.85
N GLY A 73 16.37 -17.93 -1.91
CA GLY A 73 16.89 -17.05 -2.97
C GLY A 73 18.29 -16.54 -2.66
N ASN A 74 18.86 -15.76 -3.58
CA ASN A 74 20.20 -15.20 -3.38
C ASN A 74 20.17 -14.03 -2.38
N LYS A 75 21.33 -13.67 -1.82
CA LYS A 75 21.45 -12.56 -0.85
C LYS A 75 20.91 -11.23 -1.39
N GLU A 76 21.06 -10.98 -2.69
CA GLU A 76 20.67 -9.74 -3.34
C GLU A 76 19.14 -9.58 -3.39
N GLU A 77 18.40 -10.63 -3.73
CA GLU A 77 16.93 -10.65 -3.67
C GLU A 77 16.40 -10.35 -2.27
N ILE A 78 17.01 -10.94 -1.22
CA ILE A 78 16.62 -10.69 0.17
C ILE A 78 16.79 -9.20 0.52
N LEU A 79 17.92 -8.61 0.13
CA LEU A 79 18.19 -7.18 0.34
C LEU A 79 17.22 -6.28 -0.45
N GLU A 80 16.87 -6.63 -1.68
CA GLU A 80 15.87 -5.92 -2.47
C GLU A 80 14.50 -5.95 -1.81
N HIS A 81 14.08 -7.08 -1.24
CA HIS A 81 12.83 -7.18 -0.50
C HIS A 81 12.81 -6.33 0.76
N ILE A 82 13.90 -6.30 1.54
CA ILE A 82 14.03 -5.44 2.73
C ILE A 82 13.90 -3.98 2.32
N LYS A 83 14.67 -3.54 1.32
CA LYS A 83 14.62 -2.17 0.79
C LYS A 83 13.23 -1.82 0.25
N GLY A 84 12.56 -2.78 -0.38
CA GLY A 84 11.17 -2.66 -0.81
C GLY A 84 10.24 -2.34 0.37
N CYS A 85 10.31 -3.13 1.44
CA CYS A 85 9.52 -2.90 2.65
C CYS A 85 9.82 -1.54 3.30
N GLU A 86 11.08 -1.13 3.38
CA GLU A 86 11.48 0.19 3.91
C GLU A 86 10.91 1.34 3.09
N ASN A 87 10.98 1.24 1.77
CA ASN A 87 10.40 2.22 0.86
C ASN A 87 8.87 2.31 0.99
N GLU A 88 8.19 1.22 1.33
CA GLU A 88 6.75 1.25 1.62
C GLU A 88 6.48 1.90 2.99
N LEU A 89 7.26 1.57 4.01
CA LEU A 89 7.15 2.16 5.36
C LEU A 89 7.37 3.68 5.35
N GLN A 90 8.34 4.16 4.55
CA GLN A 90 8.59 5.59 4.38
C GLN A 90 7.35 6.37 3.88
N THR A 91 6.45 5.70 3.15
CA THR A 91 5.22 6.36 2.66
C THR A 91 4.23 6.65 3.80
N GLU A 92 4.23 5.85 4.88
CA GLU A 92 3.48 6.15 6.11
C GLU A 92 4.00 7.43 6.75
N ASP A 93 5.32 7.52 6.89
CA ASP A 93 5.99 8.66 7.51
C ASP A 93 5.78 9.93 6.69
N ASP A 94 5.86 9.83 5.36
CA ASP A 94 5.59 10.94 4.45
C ASP A 94 4.15 11.45 4.58
N TYR A 95 3.17 10.54 4.67
CA TYR A 95 1.77 10.91 4.93
C TYR A 95 1.60 11.66 6.25
N ILE A 96 2.20 11.17 7.34
CA ILE A 96 2.12 11.80 8.66
C ILE A 96 2.73 13.21 8.61
N ARG A 97 3.91 13.35 8.00
CA ARG A 97 4.59 14.65 7.83
C ARG A 97 3.77 15.63 7.00
N LEU A 98 3.18 15.16 5.89
CA LEU A 98 2.32 15.98 5.04
C LEU A 98 1.06 16.44 5.75
N ASN A 99 0.42 15.56 6.54
CA ASN A 99 -0.79 15.92 7.29
C ASN A 99 -0.51 17.01 8.33
N GLU A 100 0.67 16.98 8.96
CA GLU A 100 1.10 18.05 9.88
C GLU A 100 1.48 19.34 9.14
N LYS A 101 2.26 19.23 8.05
CA LYS A 101 2.67 20.37 7.21
C LYS A 101 1.48 21.19 6.72
N PHE A 102 0.41 20.51 6.30
CA PHE A 102 -0.81 21.12 5.78
C PHE A 102 -1.95 21.15 6.80
N ARG A 103 -1.67 21.10 8.11
CA ARG A 103 -2.70 20.98 9.18
C ARG A 103 -3.88 21.95 9.06
N HIS A 104 -3.62 23.16 8.55
CA HIS A 104 -4.59 24.25 8.40
C HIS A 104 -5.23 24.34 7.01
N ASP A 105 -4.75 23.59 6.02
CA ASP A 105 -5.31 23.53 4.66
C ASP A 105 -6.15 22.26 4.49
N ILE A 106 -7.46 22.40 4.73
CA ILE A 106 -8.41 21.29 4.66
C ILE A 106 -8.45 20.70 3.25
N SER A 107 -8.30 21.51 2.20
CA SER A 107 -8.38 21.02 0.83
C SER A 107 -7.18 20.13 0.49
N LYS A 108 -5.96 20.58 0.83
CA LYS A 108 -4.76 19.77 0.65
C LYS A 108 -4.81 18.51 1.51
N ARG A 109 -5.30 18.59 2.75
CA ARG A 109 -5.46 17.41 3.62
C ARG A 109 -6.42 16.37 3.07
N VAL A 110 -7.54 16.78 2.47
CA VAL A 110 -8.45 15.84 1.79
C VAL A 110 -7.74 15.13 0.64
N GLN A 111 -6.98 15.86 -0.19
CA GLN A 111 -6.21 15.27 -1.29
C GLN A 111 -5.16 14.27 -0.78
N ILE A 112 -4.38 14.65 0.24
CA ILE A 112 -3.35 13.80 0.85
C ILE A 112 -3.98 12.54 1.47
N ALA A 113 -5.11 12.67 2.17
CA ALA A 113 -5.83 11.55 2.75
C ALA A 113 -6.40 10.62 1.67
N MET A 114 -6.96 11.16 0.58
CA MET A 114 -7.43 10.35 -0.55
C MET A 114 -6.29 9.60 -1.23
N ASP A 115 -5.16 10.26 -1.47
CA ASP A 115 -3.97 9.65 -2.07
C ASP A 115 -3.42 8.54 -1.17
N PHE A 116 -3.32 8.76 0.14
CA PHE A 116 -2.86 7.74 1.07
C PHE A 116 -3.84 6.57 1.18
N TYR A 117 -5.14 6.85 1.18
CA TYR A 117 -6.16 5.79 1.16
C TYR A 117 -6.08 4.95 -0.12
N ASN A 118 -5.90 5.60 -1.28
CA ASN A 118 -5.68 4.88 -2.54
C ASN A 118 -4.40 4.04 -2.51
N TRP A 119 -3.33 4.54 -1.89
CA TRP A 119 -2.09 3.78 -1.69
C TRP A 119 -2.34 2.53 -0.85
N ILE A 120 -3.11 2.65 0.24
CA ILE A 120 -3.53 1.52 1.10
C ILE A 120 -4.28 0.47 0.27
N VAL A 121 -5.29 0.89 -0.50
CA VAL A 121 -6.07 -0.01 -1.36
C VAL A 121 -5.19 -0.71 -2.39
N CYS A 122 -4.24 0.01 -3.02
CA CYS A 122 -3.28 -0.58 -3.94
C CYS A 122 -2.43 -1.65 -3.25
N SER A 123 -1.94 -1.37 -2.04
CA SER A 123 -1.13 -2.30 -1.26
C SER A 123 -1.89 -3.56 -0.86
N GLU A 124 -3.15 -3.44 -0.43
CA GLU A 124 -4.00 -4.61 -0.13
C GLU A 124 -4.29 -5.45 -1.38
N TYR A 125 -4.54 -4.80 -2.52
CA TYR A 125 -4.74 -5.51 -3.78
C TYR A 125 -3.48 -6.27 -4.19
N LEU A 126 -2.30 -5.64 -4.12
CA LEU A 126 -1.04 -6.27 -4.49
C LEU A 126 -0.68 -7.44 -3.56
N ASP A 127 -1.01 -7.34 -2.27
CA ASP A 127 -0.84 -8.44 -1.31
C ASP A 127 -1.78 -9.61 -1.66
N ALA A 128 -3.05 -9.33 -1.94
CA ALA A 128 -4.02 -10.34 -2.36
C ALA A 128 -3.64 -10.98 -3.71
N ASN A 129 -3.12 -10.18 -4.64
CA ASN A 129 -2.67 -10.63 -5.96
C ASN A 129 -1.44 -11.53 -5.86
N PHE A 130 -0.44 -11.16 -5.04
CA PHE A 130 0.72 -12.01 -4.76
C PHE A 130 0.30 -13.37 -4.19
N ASN A 131 -0.61 -13.36 -3.20
CA ASN A 131 -1.14 -14.60 -2.64
C ASN A 131 -1.92 -15.41 -3.69
N ALA A 132 -2.78 -14.76 -4.48
CA ALA A 132 -3.55 -15.43 -5.52
C ALA A 132 -2.63 -16.09 -6.58
N TRP A 133 -1.59 -15.38 -7.04
CA TRP A 133 -0.59 -15.90 -7.97
C TRP A 133 0.20 -17.07 -7.37
N TRP A 134 0.61 -16.95 -6.10
CA TRP A 134 1.33 -18.00 -5.38
C TRP A 134 0.50 -19.29 -5.24
N TYR A 135 -0.83 -19.18 -5.19
CA TYR A 135 -1.75 -20.31 -5.00
C TYR A 135 -2.56 -20.69 -6.25
N SER A 136 -2.45 -19.97 -7.37
CA SER A 136 -3.26 -20.24 -8.58
C SER A 136 -2.76 -21.44 -9.40
N GLY A 137 -1.62 -22.03 -9.05
CA GLY A 137 -1.02 -23.11 -9.85
C GLY A 137 -0.69 -22.68 -11.28
N ASP A 138 -0.15 -23.59 -12.08
CA ASP A 138 0.47 -23.35 -13.40
C ASP A 138 -0.51 -22.92 -14.52
N ASP A 139 -1.63 -22.24 -14.24
CA ASP A 139 -2.49 -21.64 -15.30
C ASP A 139 -1.87 -20.32 -15.80
N PRO A 140 -1.27 -20.31 -17.02
CA PRO A 140 -0.51 -19.16 -17.50
C PRO A 140 -1.40 -17.97 -17.83
N LYS A 141 -2.67 -18.20 -18.23
CA LYS A 141 -3.59 -17.12 -18.64
C LYS A 141 -4.16 -16.39 -17.43
N ALA A 142 -4.53 -17.12 -16.38
CA ALA A 142 -4.92 -16.53 -15.11
C ALA A 142 -3.78 -15.72 -14.49
N SER A 143 -2.53 -16.21 -14.61
CA SER A 143 -1.34 -15.49 -14.17
C SER A 143 -1.09 -14.19 -14.95
N GLU A 144 -1.34 -14.17 -16.26
CA GLU A 144 -1.11 -12.98 -17.10
C GLU A 144 -2.09 -11.84 -16.79
N GLU A 145 -3.39 -12.14 -16.67
CA GLU A 145 -4.40 -11.12 -16.34
C GLU A 145 -4.22 -10.57 -14.91
N LEU A 146 -3.87 -11.43 -13.96
CA LEU A 146 -3.52 -11.01 -12.60
C LEU A 146 -2.30 -10.08 -12.60
N ASN A 147 -1.29 -10.36 -13.43
CA ASN A 147 -0.09 -9.54 -13.53
C ASN A 147 -0.34 -8.17 -14.17
N LEU A 148 -1.14 -8.11 -15.23
CA LEU A 148 -1.51 -6.85 -15.89
C LEU A 148 -2.23 -5.90 -14.93
N ARG A 149 -3.25 -6.40 -14.21
CA ARG A 149 -3.96 -5.57 -13.22
C ARG A 149 -3.02 -5.15 -12.10
N ALA A 150 -2.17 -6.05 -11.59
CA ALA A 150 -1.19 -5.70 -10.57
C ALA A 150 -0.23 -4.59 -11.03
N GLN A 151 0.12 -4.53 -12.31
CA GLN A 151 0.98 -3.48 -12.85
C GLN A 151 0.34 -2.09 -12.73
N GLU A 152 -0.96 -1.95 -13.01
CA GLU A 152 -1.68 -0.68 -12.83
C GLU A 152 -1.63 -0.20 -11.37
N PHE A 153 -1.86 -1.12 -10.42
CA PHE A 153 -1.78 -0.79 -8.99
C PHE A 153 -0.34 -0.45 -8.55
N ARG A 154 0.70 -1.08 -9.12
CA ARG A 154 2.10 -0.72 -8.87
C ARG A 154 2.43 0.69 -9.35
N ILE A 155 2.02 1.02 -10.58
CA ILE A 155 2.23 2.35 -11.17
C ILE A 155 1.55 3.41 -10.31
N ARG A 156 0.26 3.21 -9.99
CA ARG A 156 -0.50 4.15 -9.17
C ARG A 156 0.11 4.35 -7.78
N ARG A 157 0.64 3.29 -7.17
CA ARG A 157 1.35 3.37 -5.89
C ARG A 157 2.61 4.23 -6.00
N GLN A 158 3.40 4.06 -7.07
CA GLN A 158 4.60 4.85 -7.32
C GLN A 158 4.29 6.33 -7.57
N GLU A 159 3.24 6.63 -8.34
CA GLU A 159 2.80 8.00 -8.59
C GLU A 159 2.40 8.72 -7.31
N ILE A 160 1.67 8.05 -6.41
CA ILE A 160 1.30 8.62 -5.09
C ILE A 160 2.55 8.94 -4.27
N LYS A 161 3.51 8.01 -4.21
CA LYS A 161 4.78 8.25 -3.51
C LYS A 161 5.53 9.45 -4.06
N LYS A 162 5.62 9.55 -5.39
CA LYS A 162 6.26 10.69 -6.06
C LYS A 162 5.58 12.01 -5.68
N ARG A 163 4.24 12.06 -5.72
CA ARG A 163 3.48 13.25 -5.29
C ARG A 163 3.76 13.62 -3.84
N PHE A 164 3.85 12.65 -2.93
CA PHE A 164 4.16 12.93 -1.53
C PHE A 164 5.57 13.53 -1.37
N GLN A 165 6.55 12.98 -2.07
CA GLN A 165 7.92 13.49 -2.07
C GLN A 165 8.02 14.90 -2.67
N GLU A 166 7.25 15.21 -3.71
CA GLU A 166 7.16 16.54 -4.30
C GLU A 166 6.53 17.53 -3.32
N LEU A 167 5.37 17.18 -2.75
CA LEU A 167 4.66 18.01 -1.77
C LEU A 167 5.48 18.26 -0.49
N LEU A 168 6.37 17.34 -0.11
CA LEU A 168 7.26 17.54 1.04
C LEU A 168 8.36 18.58 0.77
N LYS A 169 8.78 18.75 -0.49
CA LYS A 169 9.82 19.71 -0.90
C LYS A 169 9.32 21.15 -1.06
N GLU A 170 8.03 21.33 -1.35
CA GLU A 170 7.38 22.65 -1.46
C GLU A 170 7.48 23.51 -0.19
#